data_AF-T0MY81-F1
#
_entry.id   AF-T0MY81-F1
#
_cell.length_a   1.000
_cell.length_b   1.000
_cell.length_c   1.000
_cell.angle_alpha   90.00
_cell.angle_beta   90.00
_cell.angle_gamma   90.00
#
_symmetry.space_group_name_H-M   'P 1'
#
loop_
_entity.id
_entity.type
_entity.pdbx_description
1 polymer ?
#
loop_
_entity_poly.entity_id
_entity_poly.type
_entity_poly.pdbx_seq_one_letter_code
_entity_poly.pdbx_strand_id
1 'polypeptide(L)'
;MSSTMEHIPDAGRKIVFDRFHVMKHVNMAVDSTRKKENRMFLEEGLSDLKGTRYLWLYSSENLPEKHRERYEELKKSDLLTGKAYSMKENIRELWNAPSMDDAMK
;
A
#
# COMPACT_ATOMS: atom_id res chain seq x y z
N MET A 1 -16.74 3.48 18.51
CA MET A 1 -17.59 2.48 17.83
C MET A 1 -18.72 1.93 18.71
N SER A 2 -18.58 1.85 20.05
CA SER A 2 -19.62 1.33 20.96
C SER A 2 -21.03 1.92 20.77
N SER A 3 -21.17 3.25 20.84
CA SER A 3 -22.49 3.92 20.75
C SER A 3 -23.17 3.71 19.39
N THR A 4 -22.41 3.71 18.29
CA THR A 4 -22.94 3.44 16.94
C THR A 4 -23.47 2.00 16.83
N MET A 5 -22.74 1.04 17.41
CA MET A 5 -23.16 -0.37 17.42
C MET A 5 -24.37 -0.62 18.32
N GLU A 6 -24.54 0.17 19.37
CA GLU A 6 -25.60 0.04 20.36
C GLU A 6 -26.93 0.65 19.90
N HIS A 7 -26.90 1.76 19.16
CA HIS A 7 -28.11 2.51 18.84
C HIS A 7 -28.57 2.42 17.38
N ILE A 8 -27.72 1.94 16.47
CA ILE A 8 -28.08 1.78 15.06
C ILE A 8 -28.31 0.29 14.78
N PRO A 9 -29.54 -0.14 14.47
CA PRO A 9 -29.80 -1.52 14.06
C PRO A 9 -28.94 -1.87 12.85
N ASP A 10 -28.32 -3.05 12.86
CA ASP A 10 -27.42 -3.52 11.81
C ASP A 10 -26.26 -2.56 11.50
N ALA A 11 -25.79 -1.78 12.47
CA ALA A 11 -24.70 -0.81 12.32
C ALA A 11 -23.50 -1.40 11.56
N GLY A 12 -23.09 -2.63 11.88
CA GLY A 12 -21.97 -3.31 11.22
C GLY A 12 -22.12 -3.45 9.71
N ARG A 13 -23.34 -3.64 9.20
CA ARG A 13 -23.63 -3.72 7.75
C ARG A 13 -23.69 -2.34 7.08
N LYS A 14 -23.85 -1.28 7.88
CA LYS A 14 -23.98 0.11 7.43
C LYS A 14 -22.67 0.89 7.50
N ILE A 15 -21.66 0.34 8.16
CA ILE A 15 -20.32 0.94 8.21
C ILE A 15 -19.69 0.84 6.82
N VAL A 16 -19.30 1.99 6.29
CA VAL A 16 -18.55 2.11 5.04
C VAL A 16 -17.16 2.60 5.38
N PHE A 17 -16.13 1.88 4.91
CA PHE A 17 -14.76 2.33 4.95
C PHE A 17 -14.46 3.11 3.68
N ASP A 18 -14.19 4.41 3.80
CA ASP A 18 -13.83 5.18 2.63
C ASP A 18 -12.37 4.94 2.23
N ARG A 19 -12.10 5.13 0.94
CA ARG A 19 -10.80 4.91 0.31
C ARG A 19 -9.66 5.69 0.96
N PHE A 20 -9.89 6.95 1.35
CA PHE A 20 -8.83 7.81 1.83
C PHE A 20 -8.26 7.30 3.15
N HIS A 21 -9.10 6.94 4.10
CA HIS A 21 -8.64 6.43 5.40
C HIS A 21 -7.96 5.07 5.27
N VAL A 22 -8.51 4.15 4.45
CA VAL A 22 -7.86 2.85 4.21
C VAL A 22 -6.50 3.04 3.54
N MET A 23 -6.42 3.80 2.45
CA MET A 23 -5.16 4.02 1.73
C MET A 23 -4.13 4.77 2.58
N LYS A 24 -4.55 5.63 3.51
CA LYS A 24 -3.64 6.25 4.50
C LYS A 24 -2.94 5.18 5.34
N HIS A 25 -3.68 4.21 5.89
CA HIS A 25 -3.10 3.12 6.67
C HIS A 25 -2.20 2.20 5.83
N VAL A 26 -2.63 1.89 4.61
CA VAL A 26 -1.84 1.07 3.67
C VAL A 26 -0.51 1.76 3.32
N ASN A 27 -0.53 3.06 3.00
CA ASN A 27 0.69 3.81 2.72
C ASN A 27 1.63 3.86 3.94
N MET A 28 1.09 3.97 5.16
CA MET A 28 1.88 3.89 6.39
C MET A 28 2.53 2.51 6.57
N ALA A 29 1.82 1.43 6.22
CA ALA A 29 2.36 0.08 6.27
C ALA A 29 3.53 -0.10 5.29
N VAL A 30 3.39 0.39 4.04
CA VAL A 30 4.47 0.35 3.04
C VAL A 30 5.71 1.13 3.52
N ASP A 31 5.55 2.36 4.03
CA ASP A 31 6.70 3.13 4.54
C ASP A 31 7.32 2.48 5.78
N SER A 32 6.52 1.83 6.63
CA SER A 32 7.03 1.11 7.80
C SER A 32 7.84 -0.11 7.40
N THR A 33 7.38 -0.90 6.43
CA THR A 33 8.13 -2.03 5.85
C THR A 33 9.44 -1.55 5.24
N ARG A 34 9.39 -0.48 4.43
CA ARG A 34 10.59 0.13 3.84
C ARG A 34 11.59 0.59 4.88
N LYS A 35 11.15 1.24 5.96
CA LYS A 35 12.03 1.70 7.05
C LYS A 35 12.71 0.53 7.77
N LYS A 36 11.99 -0.57 7.99
CA LYS A 36 12.53 -1.78 8.63
C LYS A 36 13.56 -2.44 7.72
N GLU A 37 13.19 -2.72 6.47
CA GLU A 37 14.06 -3.37 5.50
C GLU A 37 15.30 -2.52 5.18
N ASN A 38 15.14 -1.21 4.99
CA ASN A 38 16.27 -0.30 4.76
C ASN A 38 17.24 -0.26 5.97
N ARG A 39 16.76 -0.47 7.20
CA ARG A 39 17.65 -0.54 8.36
C ARG A 39 18.52 -1.79 8.32
N MET A 40 17.92 -2.94 8.02
CA MET A 40 18.64 -4.21 7.86
C MET A 40 19.67 -4.11 6.72
N PHE A 41 19.29 -3.52 5.59
CA PHE A 41 20.20 -3.33 4.46
C PHE A 41 21.40 -2.45 4.83
N LEU A 42 21.17 -1.36 5.57
CA LEU A 42 22.27 -0.50 6.03
C LEU A 42 23.22 -1.22 6.98
N GLU A 43 22.73 -2.14 7.82
CA GLU A 43 23.56 -2.99 8.68
C GLU A 43 24.44 -3.95 7.85
N GLU A 44 23.95 -4.38 6.69
CA GLU A 44 24.68 -5.20 5.72
C GLU A 44 25.56 -4.38 4.75
N GLY A 45 25.58 -3.05 4.88
CA GLY A 45 26.33 -2.14 4.00
C GLY A 45 25.65 -1.85 2.65
N LEU A 46 24.42 -2.31 2.45
CA LEU A 46 23.60 -2.06 1.27
C LEU A 46 22.82 -0.75 1.39
N SER A 47 22.52 -0.12 0.26
CA SER A 47 21.83 1.19 0.24
C SER A 47 20.71 1.30 -0.79
N ASP A 48 20.25 0.17 -1.34
CA ASP A 48 19.29 0.12 -2.45
C ASP A 48 17.94 0.80 -2.17
N LEU A 49 17.50 0.78 -0.91
CA LEU A 49 16.24 1.41 -0.47
C LEU A 49 16.40 2.88 -0.08
N LYS A 50 17.62 3.42 -0.05
CA LYS A 50 17.86 4.82 0.31
C LYS A 50 17.26 5.75 -0.74
N GLY A 51 16.50 6.76 -0.30
CA GLY A 51 15.85 7.72 -1.19
C GLY A 51 14.66 7.18 -1.99
N THR A 52 14.28 5.91 -1.83
CA THR A 52 13.20 5.29 -2.61
C THR A 52 11.78 5.60 -2.12
N ARG A 53 11.63 6.29 -0.97
CA ARG A 53 10.31 6.52 -0.31
C ARG A 53 9.23 6.99 -1.28
N TYR A 54 9.55 8.00 -2.09
CA TYR A 54 8.56 8.60 -2.99
C TYR A 54 8.16 7.67 -4.14
N LEU A 55 9.04 6.76 -4.58
CA LEU A 55 8.73 5.73 -5.58
C LEU A 55 7.52 4.89 -5.14
N TRP A 56 7.47 4.52 -3.85
CA TRP A 56 6.42 3.68 -3.28
C TRP A 56 5.11 4.43 -2.98
N LEU A 57 5.13 5.76 -2.97
CA LEU A 57 3.94 6.57 -2.75
C LEU A 57 3.13 6.77 -4.04
N TYR A 58 3.80 6.83 -5.19
CA TYR A 58 3.12 6.88 -6.49
C TYR A 58 2.22 5.66 -6.71
N SER A 59 1.09 5.89 -7.36
CA SER A 59 0.38 4.82 -8.02
C SER A 59 1.11 4.44 -9.31
N SER A 60 1.01 3.18 -9.73
CA SER A 60 1.75 2.69 -10.90
C SER A 60 1.44 3.49 -12.17
N GLU A 61 0.21 3.98 -12.34
CA GLU A 61 -0.20 4.83 -13.48
C GLU A 61 0.33 6.26 -13.40
N ASN A 62 0.65 6.76 -12.20
CA ASN A 62 1.14 8.14 -11.99
C ASN A 62 2.65 8.22 -11.74
N LEU A 63 3.38 7.10 -11.91
CA LEU A 63 4.82 7.07 -11.71
C LEU A 63 5.53 7.86 -12.84
N PRO A 64 6.33 8.90 -12.51
CA PRO A 64 7.08 9.64 -13.53
C PRO A 64 8.05 8.74 -14.30
N GLU A 65 8.21 8.98 -15.61
CA GLU A 65 9.04 8.12 -16.47
C GLU A 65 10.48 7.98 -15.98
N LYS A 66 11.06 9.08 -15.49
CA LYS A 66 12.41 9.11 -14.88
C LYS A 66 12.61 8.16 -13.69
N HIS A 67 11.52 7.66 -13.11
CA HIS A 67 11.52 6.76 -11.96
C HIS A 67 11.11 5.33 -12.34
N ARG A 68 10.66 5.10 -13.57
CA ARG A 68 10.10 3.82 -14.02
C ARG A 68 11.12 2.70 -14.02
N GLU A 69 12.32 2.93 -14.55
CA GLU A 69 13.40 1.94 -14.55
C GLU A 69 13.76 1.49 -13.13
N ARG A 70 14.04 2.45 -12.25
CA ARG A 70 14.37 2.16 -10.84
C ARG A 70 13.24 1.44 -10.11
N TYR A 71 11.99 1.79 -10.41
CA TYR A 71 10.83 1.11 -9.85
C TYR A 71 10.74 -0.35 -10.33
N GLU A 72 10.91 -0.60 -11.62
CA GLU A 72 10.87 -1.97 -12.17
C GLU A 72 12.00 -2.86 -11.63
N GLU A 73 13.20 -2.31 -11.44
CA GLU A 73 14.29 -3.00 -10.73
C GLU A 73 13.88 -3.42 -9.32
N LEU A 74 13.40 -2.46 -8.53
CA LEU A 74 13.02 -2.71 -7.13
C LEU A 74 11.78 -3.61 -7.02
N LYS A 75 10.86 -3.55 -7.98
CA LYS A 75 9.67 -4.41 -8.02
C LYS A 75 10.02 -5.87 -8.34
N LYS A 76 11.00 -6.10 -9.22
CA LYS A 76 11.46 -7.46 -9.60
C LYS A 76 12.37 -8.10 -8.56
N SER A 77 12.83 -7.33 -7.58
CA SER A 77 13.64 -7.85 -6.48
C SER A 77 12.79 -8.54 -5.40
N ASP A 78 13.43 -9.33 -4.55
CA ASP A 78 12.78 -10.03 -3.42
C ASP A 78 12.41 -9.13 -2.23
N LEU A 79 12.49 -7.81 -2.40
CA LEU A 79 12.22 -6.81 -1.37
C LEU A 79 10.82 -6.97 -0.78
N LEU A 80 10.75 -7.03 0.54
CA LEU A 80 9.51 -6.93 1.31
C LEU A 80 8.79 -5.61 1.02
N THR A 81 9.54 -4.54 0.77
CA THR A 81 8.98 -3.25 0.35
C THR A 81 8.24 -3.37 -1.00
N GLY A 82 8.81 -4.10 -1.96
CA GLY A 82 8.17 -4.36 -3.25
C GLY A 82 6.88 -5.16 -3.09
N LYS A 83 6.90 -6.19 -2.24
CA LYS A 83 5.70 -6.99 -1.90
C LYS A 83 4.61 -6.13 -1.23
N ALA A 84 4.98 -5.30 -0.27
CA ALA A 84 4.05 -4.39 0.40
C ALA A 84 3.45 -3.37 -0.58
N TYR A 85 4.23 -2.88 -1.54
CA TYR A 85 3.72 -2.02 -2.60
C TYR A 85 2.73 -2.74 -3.50
N SER A 86 3.00 -3.97 -3.94
CA SER A 86 2.04 -4.75 -4.73
C SER A 86 0.71 -4.94 -3.99
N MET A 87 0.75 -5.19 -2.67
CA MET A 87 -0.46 -5.24 -1.85
C MET A 87 -1.21 -3.90 -1.81
N LYS A 88 -0.48 -2.78 -1.74
CA LYS A 88 -1.09 -1.44 -1.83
C LYS A 88 -1.81 -1.24 -3.15
N GLU A 89 -1.21 -1.63 -4.28
CA GLU A 89 -1.84 -1.50 -5.59
C GLU A 89 -3.11 -2.38 -5.66
N ASN A 90 -3.04 -3.63 -5.21
CA ASN A 90 -4.21 -4.53 -5.18
C ASN A 90 -5.36 -3.96 -4.34
N ILE A 91 -5.07 -3.41 -3.15
CA ILE A 91 -6.10 -2.77 -2.31
C ILE A 91 -6.70 -1.55 -3.01
N ARG A 92 -5.90 -0.77 -3.76
CA ARG A 92 -6.42 0.39 -4.49
C ARG A 92 -7.44 -0.02 -5.54
N GLU A 93 -7.21 -1.13 -6.23
CA GLU A 93 -8.10 -1.63 -7.29
C GLU A 93 -9.48 -2.05 -6.77
N LEU A 94 -9.64 -2.33 -5.47
CA LEU A 94 -10.95 -2.64 -4.87
C LEU A 94 -12.01 -1.55 -5.12
N TRP A 95 -11.60 -0.28 -5.22
CA TRP A 95 -12.52 0.83 -5.52
C TRP A 95 -12.79 1.02 -7.02
N ASN A 96 -12.03 0.37 -7.89
CA ASN A 96 -12.27 0.36 -9.33
C ASN A 96 -13.09 -0.87 -9.76
N ALA A 97 -13.26 -1.86 -8.86
CA ALA A 97 -14.03 -3.06 -9.13
C ALA A 97 -15.53 -2.72 -9.31
N PRO A 98 -16.17 -3.17 -10.41
CA PRO A 98 -17.58 -2.89 -10.66
C PRO A 98 -18.53 -3.73 -9.80
N SER A 99 -18.04 -4.83 -9.21
CA SER A 99 -18.80 -5.74 -8.36
C SER A 99 -17.94 -6.31 -7.24
N MET A 100 -18.60 -6.88 -6.22
CA MET A 100 -17.92 -7.55 -5.10
C MET A 100 -17.14 -8.80 -5.55
N ASP A 101 -17.69 -9.54 -6.52
CA ASP A 101 -17.04 -10.73 -7.09
C ASP A 101 -15.76 -10.37 -7.86
N ASP A 102 -15.73 -9.20 -8.51
CA ASP A 102 -14.53 -8.71 -9.18
C ASP A 102 -13.47 -8.18 -8.20
N ALA A 103 -13.89 -7.70 -7.04
CA ALA A 103 -13.00 -7.23 -5.97
C ALA A 103 -12.36 -8.38 -5.16
N MET A 104 -12.90 -9.60 -5.24
CA MET A 104 -12.43 -10.77 -4.48
C MET A 104 -11.41 -11.65 -5.22
N LYS A 105 -11.07 -11.33 -6.48
CA LYS A 105 -10.08 -12.05 -7.30
C LYS A 105 -8.65 -11.66 -6.96
#